data_AF-A0A6L7RY22-F1
#
_entry.id   AF-A0A6L7RY22-F1
#
_cell.length_a   1.000
_cell.length_b   1.000
_cell.length_c   1.000
_cell.angle_alpha   90.00
_cell.angle_beta   90.00
_cell.angle_gamma   90.00
#
_symmetry.space_group_name_H-M   'P 1'
#
loop_
_entity.id
_entity.type
_entity.pdbx_description
1 polymer ?
#
loop_
_entity_poly.entity_id
_entity_poly.type
_entity_poly.pdbx_seq_one_letter_code
_entity_poly.pdbx_strand_id
1 'polypeptide(L)'
;MPDTAISAAHADPPPMHPMDPRRGERLSPMFTTFLCWLLGIDPMTRPAITGISIADNSVLAATTDSLFFDTHLGSVGDFERNLRGRGEACGAGRSTVDGLVARMRGAGR
;
A
#
# COMPACT_ATOMS: atom_id res chain seq x y z
N MET A 1 27.98 46.02 26.38
CA MET A 1 28.32 44.63 26.76
C MET A 1 28.00 44.43 28.23
N PRO A 2 27.64 43.22 28.67
CA PRO A 2 26.83 42.21 27.99
C PRO A 2 25.38 42.33 28.58
N ASP A 3 24.46 41.38 28.51
CA ASP A 3 24.31 40.20 27.66
C ASP A 3 22.83 40.06 27.24
N THR A 4 22.56 39.24 26.23
CA THR A 4 21.22 38.72 25.91
C THR A 4 21.36 37.22 25.67
N ALA A 5 21.35 36.44 26.75
CA ALA A 5 21.39 34.99 26.70
C ALA A 5 20.09 34.44 26.07
N ILE A 6 20.10 34.27 24.75
CA ILE A 6 19.10 33.45 24.04
C ILE A 6 19.37 32.00 24.45
N SER A 7 18.77 31.59 25.56
CA SER A 7 18.82 30.22 26.02
C SER A 7 18.12 29.35 24.98
N ALA A 8 18.90 28.50 24.31
CA ALA A 8 18.40 27.53 23.35
C ALA A 8 17.60 26.45 24.08
N ALA A 9 16.35 26.76 24.40
CA ALA A 9 15.36 25.80 24.85
C ALA A 9 15.33 24.68 23.81
N HIS A 10 15.78 23.50 24.23
CA HIS A 10 15.75 22.33 23.38
C HIS A 10 14.32 22.12 22.91
N ALA A 11 14.11 22.15 21.60
CA ALA A 11 12.89 21.60 21.05
C ALA A 11 12.97 20.09 21.30
N ASP A 12 12.28 19.63 22.35
CA ASP A 12 12.07 18.20 22.58
C ASP A 12 11.62 17.58 21.26
N PRO A 13 12.27 16.49 20.78
CA PRO A 13 11.75 15.79 19.63
C PRO A 13 10.30 15.39 19.97
N PRO A 14 9.32 15.69 19.08
CA PRO A 14 7.92 15.45 19.40
C PRO A 14 7.76 13.99 19.83
N PRO A 15 6.98 13.71 20.89
CA PRO A 15 6.88 12.37 21.43
C PRO A 15 6.56 11.42 20.29
N MET A 16 7.44 10.44 20.05
CA MET A 16 7.16 9.35 19.13
C MET A 16 5.95 8.62 19.70
N HIS A 17 4.76 9.00 19.21
CA HIS A 17 3.55 8.27 19.47
C HIS A 17 3.85 6.81 19.10
N PRO A 18 3.55 5.85 19.99
CA PRO A 18 3.65 4.44 19.63
C PRO A 18 2.85 4.27 18.33
N MET A 19 3.48 3.72 17.29
CA MET A 19 2.83 3.58 15.99
C MET A 19 1.55 2.78 16.18
N ASP A 20 0.40 3.47 16.11
CA ASP A 20 -0.90 2.81 16.22
C ASP A 20 -1.01 1.83 15.05
N PRO A 21 -1.13 0.51 15.29
CA PRO A 21 -1.24 -0.48 14.21
C PRO A 21 -2.52 -0.30 13.38
N ARG A 22 -3.44 0.58 13.81
CA ARG A 22 -4.63 1.02 13.06
C ARG A 22 -4.36 2.22 12.14
N ARG A 23 -3.16 2.80 12.15
CA ARG A 23 -2.63 3.53 10.98
C ARG A 23 -2.21 2.53 9.89
N GLY A 24 -3.16 1.69 9.48
CA GLY A 24 -3.30 1.48 8.05
C GLY A 24 -3.48 2.87 7.46
N GLU A 25 -2.57 3.27 6.58
CA GLU A 25 -2.74 4.45 5.73
C GLU A 25 -4.17 4.41 5.20
N ARG A 26 -4.87 5.56 5.13
CA ARG A 26 -6.22 5.60 4.55
C ARG A 26 -6.12 5.22 3.08
N LEU A 27 -6.18 3.92 2.82
CA LEU A 27 -6.10 3.33 1.50
C LEU A 27 -7.16 4.01 0.66
N SER A 28 -6.78 4.51 -0.52
CA SER A 28 -7.75 5.16 -1.37
C SER A 28 -8.90 4.17 -1.65
N PRO A 29 -10.15 4.65 -1.79
CA PRO A 29 -11.26 3.76 -2.11
C PRO A 29 -10.96 2.88 -3.33
N MET A 30 -10.31 3.45 -4.35
CA MET A 30 -9.80 2.72 -5.52
C MET A 30 -8.82 1.60 -5.17
N PHE A 31 -7.82 1.86 -4.32
CA PHE A 31 -6.86 0.84 -3.90
C PHE A 31 -7.52 -0.26 -3.04
N THR A 32 -8.51 0.10 -2.22
CA THR A 32 -9.31 -0.87 -1.46
C THR A 32 -10.13 -1.78 -2.40
N THR A 33 -10.79 -1.20 -3.40
CA THR A 33 -11.51 -1.95 -4.45
C THR A 33 -10.57 -2.85 -5.24
N PHE A 34 -9.33 -2.42 -5.51
CA PHE A 34 -8.32 -3.25 -6.16
C PHE A 34 -7.93 -4.49 -5.35
N LEU A 35 -7.74 -4.34 -4.04
CA LEU A 35 -7.49 -5.48 -3.16
C LEU A 35 -8.70 -6.43 -3.10
N CYS A 36 -9.93 -5.91 -3.04
CA CYS A 36 -11.14 -6.73 -3.14
C CYS A 36 -11.19 -7.52 -4.45
N TRP A 37 -10.89 -6.88 -5.59
CA TRP A 37 -10.90 -7.50 -6.90
C TRP A 37 -9.85 -8.61 -7.04
N LEU A 38 -8.61 -8.37 -6.58
CA LEU A 38 -7.55 -9.38 -6.57
C LEU A 38 -7.90 -10.62 -5.74
N LEU A 39 -8.64 -10.42 -4.65
CA LEU A 39 -9.13 -11.49 -3.77
C LEU A 39 -10.41 -12.16 -4.30
N GLY A 40 -10.96 -11.70 -5.44
CA GLY A 40 -12.19 -12.22 -6.05
C GLY A 40 -13.47 -11.85 -5.29
N ILE A 41 -13.43 -10.83 -4.44
CA ILE A 41 -14.54 -10.42 -3.57
C ILE A 41 -15.53 -9.51 -4.31
N ASP A 42 -15.01 -8.50 -5.02
CA ASP A 42 -15.81 -7.52 -5.77
C ASP A 42 -15.35 -7.42 -7.24
N PRO A 43 -16.28 -7.32 -8.21
CA PRO A 43 -15.92 -6.97 -9.58
C PRO A 43 -15.48 -5.50 -9.66
N MET A 44 -14.36 -5.24 -10.34
CA MET A 44 -13.85 -3.87 -10.50
C MET A 44 -14.65 -3.10 -11.56
N THR A 45 -15.11 -1.89 -11.21
CA THR A 45 -15.73 -0.93 -12.14
C THR A 45 -14.67 -0.16 -12.94
N ARG A 46 -15.04 0.48 -14.06
CA ARG A 46 -14.09 1.24 -14.89
C ARG A 46 -13.57 2.51 -14.17
N PRO A 47 -12.29 2.89 -14.32
CA PRO A 47 -11.21 2.16 -14.99
C PRO A 47 -10.87 0.84 -14.29
N ALA A 48 -10.87 -0.27 -15.04
CA ALA A 48 -10.53 -1.58 -14.50
C ALA A 48 -9.03 -1.85 -14.70
N ILE A 49 -8.39 -2.54 -13.76
CA ILE A 49 -6.98 -2.93 -13.88
C ILE A 49 -6.87 -4.14 -14.82
N THR A 50 -6.07 -3.98 -15.87
CA THR A 50 -5.91 -4.95 -16.97
C THR A 50 -4.59 -5.72 -16.88
N GLY A 51 -3.59 -5.17 -16.17
CA GLY A 51 -2.31 -5.80 -15.92
C GLY A 51 -1.62 -5.24 -14.69
N ILE A 52 -0.74 -6.03 -14.08
CA ILE A 52 0.08 -5.65 -12.92
C ILE A 52 1.53 -5.98 -13.27
N SER A 53 2.44 -5.06 -12.97
CA SER A 53 3.89 -5.24 -13.12
C SER A 53 4.59 -4.84 -11.81
N ILE A 54 5.81 -5.33 -11.64
CA ILE A 54 6.67 -4.97 -10.51
C ILE A 54 8.03 -4.54 -11.06
N ALA A 55 8.43 -3.32 -10.71
CA ALA A 55 9.72 -2.73 -11.08
C ALA A 55 10.28 -2.01 -9.87
N ASP A 56 11.58 -2.19 -9.58
CA ASP A 56 12.31 -1.47 -8.53
C ASP A 56 11.56 -1.39 -7.17
N ASN A 57 11.08 -2.55 -6.69
CA ASN A 57 10.31 -2.69 -5.45
C ASN A 57 8.97 -1.91 -5.42
N SER A 58 8.49 -1.42 -6.56
CA SER A 58 7.17 -0.79 -6.74
C SER A 58 6.21 -1.68 -7.49
N VAL A 59 4.92 -1.65 -7.10
CA VAL A 59 3.83 -2.28 -7.84
C VAL A 59 3.20 -1.24 -8.78
N LEU A 60 3.05 -1.59 -10.04
CA LEU A 60 2.44 -0.75 -11.08
C LEU A 60 1.22 -1.46 -11.68
N ALA A 61 0.19 -0.70 -12.04
CA ALA A 61 -0.97 -1.23 -12.78
C ALA A 61 -1.18 -0.51 -14.11
N ALA A 62 -1.51 -1.32 -15.12
CA ALA A 62 -2.14 -0.88 -16.35
C ALA A 62 -3.67 -0.93 -16.19
N THR A 63 -4.40 -0.05 -16.85
CA THR A 63 -5.86 0.08 -16.70
C THR A 63 -6.59 -0.06 -18.03
N THR A 64 -7.92 0.06 -18.05
CA THR A 64 -8.69 0.19 -19.29
C THR A 64 -8.50 1.54 -19.97
N ASP A 65 -8.02 2.55 -19.23
CA ASP A 65 -8.01 3.94 -19.66
C ASP A 65 -6.58 4.41 -19.99
N SER A 66 -5.55 3.68 -19.52
CA SER A 66 -4.18 3.71 -20.06
C SER A 66 -3.61 2.30 -20.19
N LEU A 67 -3.07 2.00 -21.38
CA LEU A 67 -2.35 0.76 -21.70
C LEU A 67 -0.92 0.71 -21.14
N PHE A 68 -0.41 1.83 -20.60
CA PHE A 68 0.87 1.89 -19.92
C PHE A 68 0.71 1.67 -18.41
N PHE A 69 1.80 1.28 -17.74
CA PHE A 69 1.87 1.03 -16.29
C PHE A 69 1.93 2.33 -15.47
N ASP A 70 1.00 3.25 -15.72
CA ASP A 70 1.05 4.63 -15.20
C ASP A 70 0.57 4.75 -13.74
N THR A 71 -0.17 3.76 -13.23
CA THR A 71 -0.69 3.81 -11.86
C THR A 71 0.29 3.14 -10.89
N HIS A 72 1.05 3.95 -10.15
CA HIS A 72 1.83 3.47 -9.00
C HIS A 72 0.90 3.08 -7.84
N LEU A 73 1.06 1.87 -7.34
CA LEU A 73 0.22 1.26 -6.31
C LEU A 73 0.94 1.14 -4.95
N GLY A 74 2.11 1.74 -4.80
CA GLY A 74 2.96 1.64 -3.60
C GLY A 74 4.10 0.62 -3.74
N SER A 75 4.83 0.40 -2.65
CA SER A 75 5.90 -0.60 -2.63
C SER A 75 5.35 -2.03 -2.55
N VAL A 76 6.14 -3.03 -2.96
CA VAL A 76 5.78 -4.45 -2.83
C VAL A 76 5.49 -4.81 -1.37
N GLY A 77 6.29 -4.32 -0.42
CA GLY A 77 6.09 -4.59 1.01
C GLY A 77 4.80 -4.00 1.58
N ASP A 78 4.44 -2.78 1.16
CA ASP A 78 3.17 -2.16 1.55
C ASP A 78 1.98 -2.87 0.89
N PHE A 79 2.14 -3.23 -0.37
CA PHE A 79 1.14 -3.96 -1.13
C PHE A 79 0.81 -5.32 -0.50
N GLU A 80 1.83 -6.11 -0.13
CA GLU A 80 1.65 -7.39 0.55
C GLU A 80 0.98 -7.24 1.92
N ARG A 81 1.39 -6.23 2.71
CA ARG A 81 0.79 -5.93 4.02
C ARG A 81 -0.70 -5.61 3.88
N ASN A 82 -1.03 -4.76 2.91
CA ASN A 82 -2.41 -4.35 2.65
C ASN A 82 -3.26 -5.50 2.09
N LEU A 83 -2.72 -6.33 1.18
CA LEU A 83 -3.40 -7.52 0.66
C LEU A 83 -3.69 -8.55 1.76
N ARG A 84 -2.75 -8.76 2.70
CA ARG A 84 -2.94 -9.64 3.86
C ARG A 84 -4.02 -9.11 4.79
N GLY A 85 -3.91 -7.86 5.22
CA GLY A 85 -4.90 -7.22 6.09
C GLY A 85 -6.30 -7.18 5.47
N ARG A 86 -6.41 -6.95 4.15
CA ARG A 86 -7.70 -6.99 3.45
C ARG A 86 -8.23 -8.41 3.28
N GLY A 87 -7.36 -9.38 3.00
CA GLY A 87 -7.73 -10.80 2.95
C GLY A 87 -8.32 -11.29 4.26
N GLU A 88 -7.68 -10.97 5.39
CA GLU A 88 -8.18 -11.27 6.73
C GLU A 88 -9.51 -10.55 7.02
N ALA A 89 -9.60 -9.24 6.76
CA ALA A 89 -10.80 -8.45 7.01
C ALA A 89 -12.03 -8.89 6.18
N CYS A 90 -11.83 -9.50 5.02
CA CYS A 90 -12.88 -10.00 4.15
C CYS A 90 -13.07 -11.53 4.21
N GLY A 91 -12.36 -12.24 5.09
CA GLY A 91 -12.46 -13.70 5.22
C GLY A 91 -11.93 -14.49 4.01
N ALA A 92 -11.07 -13.90 3.19
CA ALA A 92 -10.45 -14.58 2.06
C ALA A 92 -9.54 -15.73 2.55
N GLY A 93 -9.57 -16.86 1.84
CA GLY A 93 -8.76 -18.02 2.19
C GLY A 93 -7.27 -17.69 2.24
N ARG A 94 -6.59 -18.07 3.33
CA ARG A 94 -5.17 -17.76 3.54
C ARG A 94 -4.28 -18.24 2.40
N SER A 95 -4.59 -19.40 1.81
CA SER A 95 -3.93 -19.94 0.61
C SER A 95 -4.10 -19.05 -0.64
N THR A 96 -5.25 -18.39 -0.81
CA THR A 96 -5.48 -17.42 -1.89
C THR A 96 -4.59 -16.19 -1.71
N VAL A 97 -4.54 -15.64 -0.49
CA VAL A 97 -3.69 -14.49 -0.13
C VAL A 97 -2.21 -14.83 -0.31
N ASP A 98 -1.74 -15.95 0.24
CA ASP A 98 -0.34 -16.39 0.13
C ASP A 98 0.04 -16.71 -1.33
N GLY A 99 -0.87 -17.29 -2.11
CA GLY A 99 -0.68 -17.55 -3.54
C GLY A 99 -0.54 -16.27 -4.37
N LEU A 100 -1.35 -15.23 -4.09
CA LEU A 100 -1.22 -13.92 -4.73
C LEU A 100 0.10 -13.24 -4.37
N VAL A 101 0.48 -13.24 -3.08
CA VAL A 101 1.78 -12.72 -2.61
C VAL A 101 2.95 -13.43 -3.30
N ALA A 102 2.92 -14.76 -3.40
CA ALA A 102 3.96 -15.54 -4.07
C ALA A 102 4.06 -15.22 -5.57
N ARG A 103 2.93 -15.05 -6.26
CA ARG A 103 2.89 -14.68 -7.69
C ARG A 103 3.47 -13.29 -7.93
N MET A 104 3.17 -12.33 -7.06
CA MET A 104 3.76 -10.99 -7.12
C MET A 104 5.29 -11.05 -6.93
N ARG A 105 5.77 -11.68 -5.85
CA ARG A 105 7.22 -11.85 -5.63
C ARG A 105 7.94 -12.58 -6.77
N GLY A 106 7.24 -13.45 -7.50
CA GLY A 106 7.75 -14.11 -8.70
C GLY A 106 7.76 -13.23 -9.96
N ALA A 107 6.86 -12.24 -10.06
CA ALA A 107 6.77 -11.33 -11.20
C ALA A 107 7.79 -10.17 -11.17
N GLY A 108 8.38 -9.90 -10.00
CA GLY A 108 9.47 -8.92 -9.83
C GLY A 108 10.88 -9.52 -9.84
N ARG A 109 11.07 -10.65 -10.53
CA ARG A 109 12.34 -11.39 -10.68
C ARG A 109 12.65 -11.64 -12.15
#